data_AF-A0A0C9Y3D9-F1
#
_entry.id   AF-A0A0C9Y3D9-F1
#
_cell.length_a   1.000
_cell.length_b   1.000
_cell.length_c   1.000
_cell.angle_alpha   90.00
_cell.angle_beta   90.00
_cell.angle_gamma   90.00
#
_symmetry.space_group_name_H-M   'P 1'
#
loop_
_entity.id
_entity.type
_entity.pdbx_description
1 polymer ?
#
loop_
_entity_poly.entity_id
_entity_poly.type
_entity_poly.pdbx_seq_one_letter_code
_entity_poly.pdbx_strand_id
1 'polypeptide(L)'
;MSSASANPPIFPETEKFDGTNFSTFETLITIAASSRGVLGYLQGNIPNPAPYPNSTTLSYTPTMPSVPLPDDPTQWYSTTPSGAEWAMCDAWARALLLYNTKNAVGLGLKLDGTAAEAWKSLTSQ
;
A
#
# COMPACT_ATOMS: atom_id res chain seq x y z
N MET A 1 9.80 -17.70 -12.14
CA MET A 1 9.79 -17.96 -10.68
C MET A 1 8.73 -17.06 -10.09
N SER A 2 7.59 -17.61 -9.66
CA SER A 2 6.48 -16.85 -9.11
C SER A 2 6.91 -16.26 -7.77
N SER A 3 7.09 -14.93 -7.69
CA SER A 3 7.40 -14.25 -6.43
C SER A 3 6.23 -14.46 -5.48
N ALA A 4 6.38 -15.40 -4.53
CA ALA A 4 5.41 -15.57 -3.46
C ALA A 4 5.19 -14.20 -2.78
N SER A 5 3.94 -13.75 -2.78
CA SER A 5 3.49 -12.60 -2.02
C SER A 5 3.61 -12.92 -0.53
N ALA A 6 4.80 -12.72 0.04
CA ALA A 6 5.03 -12.88 1.46
C ALA A 6 4.12 -11.91 2.22
N ASN A 7 3.45 -12.38 3.27
CA ASN A 7 2.64 -11.53 4.13
C ASN A 7 3.50 -10.44 4.80
N PRO A 8 2.92 -9.29 5.16
CA PRO A 8 3.63 -8.31 5.98
C PRO A 8 4.17 -8.92 7.27
N PRO A 9 5.39 -8.56 7.71
CA PRO A 9 5.91 -9.00 9.00
C PRO A 9 5.02 -8.53 10.15
N ILE A 10 4.94 -9.36 11.19
CA ILE A 10 4.26 -9.05 12.45
C ILE A 10 5.35 -8.93 13.52
N PHE A 11 5.43 -7.77 14.16
CA PHE A 11 6.38 -7.50 15.22
C PHE A 11 5.97 -8.18 16.53
N PRO A 12 6.93 -8.46 17.42
CA PRO A 12 6.65 -8.82 18.81
C PRO A 12 5.67 -7.85 19.47
N GLU A 13 4.87 -8.35 20.41
CA GLU A 13 3.80 -7.55 21.05
C GLU A 13 4.33 -6.30 21.77
N THR A 14 5.57 -6.34 22.24
CA THR A 14 6.28 -5.21 22.87
C THR A 14 6.70 -4.12 21.89
N GLU A 15 6.77 -4.43 20.59
CA GLU A 15 7.22 -3.51 19.54
C GLU A 15 6.08 -2.94 18.70
N LYS A 16 4.87 -3.51 18.80
CA LYS A 16 3.68 -2.96 18.14
C LYS A 16 3.35 -1.57 18.65
N PHE A 17 2.82 -0.73 17.77
CA PHE A 17 2.40 0.62 18.14
C PHE A 17 1.28 0.59 19.17
N ASP A 18 1.49 1.30 20.27
CA ASP A 18 0.54 1.43 21.38
C ASP A 18 0.17 2.88 21.72
N GLY A 19 0.62 3.84 20.89
CA GLY A 19 0.40 5.27 21.11
C GLY A 19 1.59 5.97 21.79
N THR A 20 2.52 5.23 22.40
CA THR A 20 3.64 5.83 23.17
C THR A 20 5.01 5.64 22.53
N ASN A 21 5.12 4.68 21.61
CA ASN A 21 6.38 4.22 21.02
C ASN A 21 6.54 4.58 19.53
N PHE A 22 5.98 5.73 19.09
CA PHE A 22 5.91 6.07 17.66
C PHE A 22 7.27 6.04 16.95
N SER A 23 8.32 6.61 17.52
CA SER A 23 9.65 6.67 16.87
C SER A 23 10.26 5.28 16.61
N THR A 24 10.11 4.34 17.55
CA THR A 24 10.55 2.96 17.37
C THR A 24 9.71 2.25 16.31
N PHE A 25 8.38 2.38 16.42
CA PHE A 25 7.45 1.83 15.44
C PHE A 25 7.74 2.34 14.02
N GLU A 26 7.99 3.65 13.87
CA GLU A 26 8.29 4.28 12.59
C GLU A 26 9.54 3.72 11.94
N THR A 27 10.59 3.52 12.74
CA THR A 27 11.84 2.93 12.26
C THR A 27 11.60 1.51 11.74
N LEU A 28 10.88 0.68 12.51
CA LEU A 28 10.59 -0.71 12.14
C LEU A 28 9.73 -0.81 10.88
N ILE A 29 8.67 0.00 10.77
CA ILE A 29 7.81 0.06 9.59
C ILE A 29 8.60 0.51 8.36
N THR A 30 9.43 1.55 8.49
CA THR A 30 10.24 2.06 7.39
C THR A 30 11.21 1.01 6.86
N ILE A 31 11.87 0.27 7.74
CA ILE A 31 12.78 -0.82 7.36
C ILE A 31 12.00 -1.95 6.68
N ALA A 32 10.90 -2.41 7.26
CA ALA A 32 10.06 -3.46 6.69
C ALA A 32 9.54 -3.08 5.29
N ALA A 33 9.01 -1.86 5.15
CA ALA A 33 8.51 -1.34 3.88
C ALA A 33 9.62 -1.20 2.83
N SER A 34 10.80 -0.72 3.22
CA SER A 34 11.95 -0.57 2.33
C SER A 34 12.46 -1.92 1.83
N SER A 35 12.57 -2.92 2.73
CA SER A 35 13.02 -4.27 2.37
C SER A 35 12.11 -4.96 1.36
N ARG A 36 10.82 -4.61 1.36
CA ARG A 36 9.83 -5.12 0.40
C ARG A 36 9.72 -4.25 -0.86
N GLY A 37 10.18 -3.00 -0.82
CA GLY A 37 10.04 -2.03 -1.92
C GLY A 37 8.71 -1.26 -1.91
N VAL A 38 7.97 -1.22 -0.80
CA VAL A 38 6.68 -0.52 -0.69
C VAL A 38 6.74 0.83 0.03
N LEU A 39 7.94 1.29 0.42
CA LEU A 39 8.09 2.56 1.15
C LEU A 39 7.43 3.73 0.41
N GLY A 40 7.52 3.76 -0.93
CA GLY A 40 6.88 4.80 -1.75
C GLY A 40 5.36 4.86 -1.61
N TYR A 41 4.69 3.75 -1.28
CA TYR A 41 3.25 3.71 -1.03
C TYR A 41 2.89 4.32 0.32
N LEU A 42 3.70 4.09 1.37
CA LEU A 42 3.53 4.75 2.68
C LEU A 42 3.78 6.26 2.60
N GLN A 43 4.72 6.67 1.76
CA GLN A 43 5.05 8.08 1.55
C GLN A 43 4.08 8.79 0.60
N GLY A 44 3.25 8.05 -0.14
CA GLY A 44 2.36 8.60 -1.18
C GLY A 44 3.09 9.05 -2.44
N ASN A 45 4.32 8.58 -2.66
CA ASN A 45 5.16 8.92 -3.82
C ASN A 45 4.83 8.10 -5.07
N ILE A 46 4.07 7.01 -4.94
CA ILE A 46 3.63 6.17 -6.05
C ILE A 46 2.12 6.41 -6.25
N PRO A 47 1.72 7.28 -7.21
CA PRO A 47 0.31 7.56 -7.45
C PRO A 47 -0.40 6.35 -8.06
N ASN A 48 -1.70 6.22 -7.78
CA ASN A 48 -2.51 5.21 -8.45
C ASN A 48 -2.61 5.52 -9.95
N PRO A 49 -2.14 4.63 -10.84
CA PRO A 49 -2.17 4.83 -12.30
C PRO A 49 -3.58 4.76 -12.90
N ALA A 50 -4.53 4.16 -12.18
CA ALA A 50 -5.95 4.12 -12.51
C ALA A 50 -6.72 4.72 -11.34
N PRO A 51 -6.65 6.04 -11.12
CA PRO A 51 -7.54 6.68 -10.15
C PRO A 51 -8.97 6.30 -10.59
N TYR A 52 -9.79 5.86 -9.63
CA TYR A 52 -11.19 5.53 -9.87
C TYR A 52 -11.79 6.50 -10.89
N PRO A 53 -12.50 6.05 -11.95
CA PRO A 53 -13.05 6.96 -12.92
C PRO A 53 -14.06 7.87 -12.21
N ASN A 54 -13.71 9.13 -12.07
CA ASN A 54 -14.64 10.19 -11.72
C ASN A 54 -15.64 10.29 -12.89
N SER A 55 -16.73 9.50 -12.88
CA SER A 55 -17.87 9.56 -13.80
C SER A 55 -17.57 10.21 -15.16
N THR A 56 -16.75 9.58 -15.99
CA THR A 56 -16.57 10.01 -17.38
C THR A 56 -17.56 9.25 -18.25
N THR A 57 -18.46 9.98 -18.88
CA THR A 57 -19.41 9.54 -19.90
C THR A 57 -18.77 8.52 -20.85
N LEU A 58 -19.40 7.34 -20.96
CA LEU A 58 -19.00 6.27 -21.88
C LEU A 58 -19.25 6.70 -23.34
N SER A 59 -18.20 7.17 -24.01
CA SER A 59 -18.19 7.35 -25.47
C SER A 59 -17.76 6.03 -26.11
N TYR A 60 -18.71 5.26 -26.65
CA TYR A 60 -18.41 4.04 -27.41
C TYR A 60 -17.97 4.40 -28.83
N THR A 61 -16.67 4.25 -29.12
CA THR A 61 -16.17 4.08 -30.49
C THR A 61 -15.84 2.60 -30.70
N PRO A 62 -16.37 1.94 -31.74
CA PRO A 62 -16.11 0.54 -31.99
C PRO A 62 -14.73 0.37 -32.63
N THR A 63 -13.71 0.09 -31.81
CA THR A 63 -12.41 -0.38 -32.27
C THR A 63 -12.34 -1.89 -32.05
N MET A 64 -11.93 -2.63 -33.10
CA MET A 64 -11.79 -4.09 -33.07
C MET A 64 -10.95 -4.53 -31.85
N PRO A 65 -11.33 -5.61 -31.14
CA PRO A 65 -10.57 -6.09 -29.98
C PRO A 65 -9.25 -6.72 -30.42
N SER A 66 -8.19 -5.91 -30.46
CA SER A 66 -6.83 -6.43 -30.35
C SER A 66 -6.64 -6.81 -28.89
N VAL A 67 -6.75 -8.10 -28.56
CA VAL A 67 -6.45 -8.60 -27.22
C VAL A 67 -4.95 -8.39 -26.98
N PRO A 68 -4.54 -7.44 -26.11
CA PRO A 68 -3.13 -7.30 -25.78
C PRO A 68 -2.69 -8.57 -25.05
N LEU A 69 -1.49 -9.05 -25.35
CA LEU A 69 -0.87 -10.06 -24.50
C LEU A 69 -0.81 -9.48 -23.07
N PRO A 70 -1.11 -10.25 -22.00
CA PRO A 70 -0.97 -9.74 -20.65
C PRO A 70 0.44 -9.17 -20.46
N ASP A 71 0.52 -7.93 -19.97
CA ASP A 71 1.80 -7.31 -19.66
C ASP A 71 2.58 -8.23 -18.72
N ASP A 72 3.89 -8.35 -18.95
CA ASP A 72 4.75 -9.06 -18.01
C ASP A 72 4.58 -8.44 -16.62
N PRO A 73 4.40 -9.25 -15.55
CA PRO A 73 4.16 -8.72 -14.21
C PRO A 73 5.29 -7.76 -13.84
N THR A 74 4.92 -6.52 -13.51
CA THR A 74 5.90 -5.54 -13.08
C THR A 74 6.48 -5.97 -11.74
N GLN A 75 7.77 -5.70 -11.58
CA GLN A 75 8.45 -6.04 -10.34
C GLN A 75 7.86 -5.21 -9.20
N TRP A 76 7.81 -5.80 -8.00
CA TRP A 76 7.15 -5.20 -6.83
C TRP A 76 7.73 -3.82 -6.42
N TYR A 77 8.97 -3.55 -6.79
CA TYR A 77 9.66 -2.28 -6.58
C TYR A 77 9.51 -1.28 -7.75
N SER A 78 8.64 -1.57 -8.73
CA SER A 78 8.34 -0.65 -9.82
C SER A 78 7.71 0.63 -9.28
N THR A 79 8.18 1.76 -9.78
CA THR A 79 7.59 3.09 -9.53
C THR A 79 6.44 3.41 -10.49
N THR A 80 6.18 2.52 -11.46
CA THR A 80 5.12 2.64 -12.47
C THR A 80 4.33 1.32 -12.55
N PRO A 81 3.67 0.90 -11.45
CA PRO A 81 2.86 -0.32 -11.45
C PRO A 81 1.62 -0.15 -12.35
N SER A 82 0.99 -1.25 -12.75
CA SER A 82 -0.39 -1.23 -13.23
C SER A 82 -1.36 -0.91 -12.07
N GLY A 83 -2.63 -0.61 -12.37
CA GLY A 83 -3.64 -0.33 -11.33
C GLY A 83 -3.87 -1.51 -10.37
N ALA A 84 -3.83 -2.74 -10.89
CA ALA A 84 -3.99 -3.93 -10.07
C ALA A 84 -2.78 -4.15 -9.14
N GLU A 85 -1.57 -3.99 -9.67
CA GLU A 85 -0.33 -4.12 -8.89
C GLU A 85 -0.23 -3.02 -7.83
N TRP A 86 -0.60 -1.79 -8.19
CA TRP A 86 -0.67 -0.67 -7.25
C TRP A 86 -1.59 -1.01 -6.07
N ALA A 87 -2.80 -1.51 -6.35
CA ALA A 87 -3.77 -1.86 -5.32
C ALA A 87 -3.27 -2.99 -4.39
N MET A 88 -2.55 -3.98 -4.93
CA MET A 88 -1.94 -5.05 -4.13
C MET A 88 -0.83 -4.51 -3.21
N CYS A 89 0.06 -3.66 -3.73
CA CYS A 89 1.14 -3.05 -2.96
C CYS A 89 0.62 -2.09 -1.88
N ASP A 90 -0.38 -1.26 -2.22
CA ASP A 90 -1.07 -0.37 -1.27
C ASP A 90 -1.75 -1.18 -0.16
N ALA A 91 -2.49 -2.24 -0.51
CA ALA A 91 -3.12 -3.11 0.47
C ALA A 91 -2.10 -3.82 1.38
N TRP A 92 -0.96 -4.24 0.83
CA TRP A 92 0.12 -4.85 1.60
C TRP A 92 0.72 -3.86 2.60
N ALA A 93 0.97 -2.62 2.19
CA ALA A 93 1.49 -1.56 3.06
C ALA A 93 0.47 -1.17 4.16
N ARG A 94 -0.83 -1.12 3.84
CA ARG A 94 -1.88 -0.94 4.87
C ARG A 94 -1.92 -2.10 5.87
N ALA A 95 -1.81 -3.33 5.40
CA ALA A 95 -1.79 -4.51 6.26
C ALA A 95 -0.58 -4.51 7.19
N LEU A 96 0.60 -4.05 6.72
CA LEU A 96 1.78 -3.83 7.55
C LEU A 96 1.47 -2.89 8.73
N LEU A 97 0.76 -1.77 8.50
CA LEU A 97 0.38 -0.85 9.57
C LEU A 97 -0.65 -1.46 10.53
N LEU A 98 -1.67 -2.13 9.99
CA LEU A 98 -2.74 -2.74 10.76
C LEU A 98 -2.21 -3.83 11.70
N TYR A 99 -1.40 -4.76 11.19
CA TYR A 99 -0.91 -5.89 11.99
C TYR A 99 0.04 -5.47 13.12
N ASN A 100 0.68 -4.32 12.96
CA ASN A 100 1.67 -3.79 13.90
C ASN A 100 1.14 -2.65 14.76
N THR A 101 -0.18 -2.47 14.81
CA THR A 101 -0.86 -1.50 15.69
C THR A 101 -1.86 -2.21 16.60
N LYS A 102 -1.75 -2.03 17.92
CA LYS A 102 -2.60 -2.77 18.89
C LYS A 102 -4.09 -2.41 18.78
N ASN A 103 -4.42 -1.14 19.05
CA ASN A 103 -5.78 -0.62 18.97
C ASN A 103 -5.89 0.32 17.78
N ALA A 104 -5.77 -0.22 16.56
CA ALA A 104 -5.70 0.56 15.31
C ALA A 104 -6.76 1.67 15.24
N VAL A 105 -8.03 1.33 15.48
CA VAL A 105 -9.13 2.30 15.44
C VAL A 105 -9.02 3.33 16.57
N GLY A 106 -8.76 2.88 17.80
CA GLY A 106 -8.63 3.78 18.95
C GLY A 106 -7.41 4.70 18.91
N LEU A 107 -6.37 4.32 18.15
CA LEU A 107 -5.17 5.12 17.90
C LEU A 107 -5.27 5.96 16.61
N GLY A 108 -6.44 5.99 15.97
CA GLY A 108 -6.72 6.86 14.82
C GLY A 108 -6.22 6.36 13.47
N LEU A 109 -5.83 5.08 13.34
CA LEU A 109 -5.41 4.51 12.06
C LEU A 109 -6.58 4.48 11.07
N LYS A 110 -6.46 5.23 9.97
CA LYS A 110 -7.46 5.24 8.88
C LYS A 110 -7.21 4.11 7.88
N LEU A 111 -8.17 3.20 7.73
CA LEU A 111 -8.05 2.00 6.87
C LEU A 111 -8.95 2.05 5.62
N ASP A 112 -9.80 3.05 5.52
CA ASP A 112 -10.75 3.29 4.42
C ASP A 112 -10.12 4.01 3.21
N GLY A 113 -8.85 4.42 3.34
CA GLY A 113 -8.07 5.08 2.29
C GLY A 113 -6.84 4.28 1.84
N THR A 114 -5.83 5.00 1.37
CA THR A 114 -4.52 4.51 0.94
C THR A 114 -3.60 4.21 2.11
N ALA A 115 -2.51 3.47 1.86
CA ALA A 115 -1.43 3.28 2.82
C ALA A 115 -0.80 4.60 3.27
N ALA A 116 -0.72 5.59 2.37
CA ALA A 116 -0.23 6.92 2.70
C ALA A 116 -1.15 7.66 3.68
N GLU A 117 -2.47 7.56 3.50
CA GLU A 117 -3.45 8.16 4.42
C GLU A 117 -3.44 7.47 5.79
N ALA A 118 -3.34 6.13 5.79
CA ALA A 118 -3.16 5.34 7.00
C ALA A 118 -1.87 5.77 7.75
N TRP A 119 -0.74 5.86 7.04
CA TRP A 119 0.53 6.29 7.60
C TRP A 119 0.46 7.70 8.21
N LYS A 120 -0.09 8.65 7.45
CA LYS A 120 -0.25 10.05 7.87
C LYS A 120 -1.16 10.20 9.09
N SER A 121 -2.14 9.32 9.25
CA SER A 121 -3.05 9.36 10.41
C SER A 121 -2.36 9.04 11.74
N LEU A 122 -1.22 8.34 11.71
CA LEU A 122 -0.40 8.04 12.89
C LEU A 122 0.67 9.11 13.14
N THR A 123 1.21 9.74 12.09
CA THR A 123 2.27 10.77 12.22
C THR A 123 1.76 12.13 12.69
N SER A 124 0.45 12.37 12.59
CA SER A 124 -0.19 13.67 12.89
C SER A 124 -0.85 13.70 14.28
N GLN A 125 -0.50 12.78 15.18
CA GLN A 125 -1.02 12.70 16.56
C GLN A 125 -0.39 13.75 17.47
#